data_AF-A0A2J8Q335-F1
#
_entry.id   AF-A0A2J8Q335-F1
#
_cell.length_a   1.000
_cell.length_b   1.000
_cell.length_c   1.000
_cell.angle_alpha   90.00
_cell.angle_beta   90.00
_cell.angle_gamma   90.00
#
_symmetry.space_group_name_H-M   'P 1'
#
loop_
_entity.id
_entity.type
_entity.pdbx_description
1 polymer ?
#
loop_
_entity_poly.entity_id
_entity_poly.type
_entity_poly.pdbx_seq_one_letter_code
_entity_poly.pdbx_strand_id
1 'polypeptide(L)'
;MNKLSGGGGRRTRVEGGQLGGEEWTRHGSFVNKPTRGWLHPNDKVMGPGVSYLVRYMGCVEVLQSMRALDFNTRTQVTREAISLVCEAVPGAKGATRRRKPCSRPLSSILGRSNLKFAGMPITLTVSTSSLNLMAADCKQDTAEYVAYVAKDPVNQRACHILECPEGLAQDVISTIGQAFELRFKQYLRNPPKLVTPHDR
;
A
#
# COMPACT_ATOMS: atom_id res chain seq x y z
N MET A 1 63.68 -38.55 -12.04
CA MET A 1 63.50 -38.78 -10.60
C MET A 1 62.51 -37.73 -10.07
N ASN A 2 61.28 -38.11 -9.70
CA ASN A 2 60.77 -38.24 -8.31
C ASN A 2 60.58 -36.86 -7.64
N LYS A 3 59.48 -36.48 -6.96
CA LYS A 3 58.20 -37.08 -6.55
C LYS A 3 57.43 -35.99 -5.74
N LEU A 4 56.08 -35.97 -5.84
CA LEU A 4 55.06 -35.71 -4.77
C LEU A 4 55.03 -34.29 -4.11
N SER A 5 53.90 -33.68 -3.72
CA SER A 5 52.55 -34.15 -3.40
C SER A 5 51.57 -32.98 -3.13
N GLY A 6 50.27 -33.25 -3.27
CA GLY A 6 49.15 -32.64 -2.51
C GLY A 6 48.57 -31.33 -3.05
N GLY A 7 47.28 -31.17 -3.37
CA GLY A 7 46.08 -31.92 -3.01
C GLY A 7 45.14 -31.02 -2.19
N GLY A 8 44.03 -30.56 -2.79
CA GLY A 8 42.95 -29.91 -2.03
C GLY A 8 42.34 -28.65 -2.67
N GLY A 9 41.88 -28.73 -3.91
CA GLY A 9 40.99 -27.71 -4.48
C GLY A 9 39.65 -27.72 -3.74
N ARG A 10 39.44 -26.76 -2.83
CA ARG A 10 38.17 -26.54 -2.14
C ARG A 10 37.07 -26.31 -3.19
N ARG A 11 36.16 -27.27 -3.31
CA ARG A 11 34.81 -27.06 -3.84
C ARG A 11 34.15 -25.98 -2.98
N THR A 12 33.97 -24.78 -3.52
CA THR A 12 33.06 -23.78 -2.95
C THR A 12 31.64 -24.31 -3.11
N ARG A 13 31.13 -24.89 -2.03
CA ARG A 13 29.71 -25.15 -1.80
C ARG A 13 28.97 -23.81 -1.97
N VAL A 14 28.24 -23.68 -3.07
CA VAL A 14 27.20 -22.66 -3.24
C VAL A 14 26.10 -22.97 -2.21
N GLU A 15 26.18 -22.32 -1.06
CA GLU A 15 25.10 -22.30 -0.09
C GLU A 15 24.07 -21.27 -0.56
N GLY A 16 22.82 -21.71 -0.68
CA GLY A 16 21.77 -20.98 -1.36
C GLY A 16 21.38 -19.67 -0.69
N GLY A 17 21.10 -18.69 -1.55
CA GLY A 17 19.96 -17.79 -1.40
C GLY A 17 19.98 -16.92 -0.15
N GLN A 18 20.91 -15.98 -0.12
CA GLN A 18 20.86 -14.78 0.70
C GLN A 18 19.51 -14.07 0.46
N LEU A 19 18.61 -14.18 1.44
CA LEU A 19 17.33 -13.46 1.41
C LEU A 19 17.63 -11.97 1.43
N GLY A 20 17.31 -11.31 0.31
CA GLY A 20 17.49 -9.88 0.07
C GLY A 20 16.89 -9.05 1.19
N GLY A 21 17.77 -8.60 2.09
CA GLY A 21 17.49 -7.71 3.20
C GLY A 21 18.30 -6.43 3.09
N GLU A 22 18.57 -5.94 1.87
CA GLU A 22 19.44 -4.78 1.65
C GLU A 22 18.79 -3.58 0.93
N GLU A 23 17.48 -3.61 0.64
CA GLU A 23 16.74 -2.39 0.25
C GLU A 23 16.26 -1.60 1.47
N TRP A 24 17.13 -1.50 2.49
CA TRP A 24 16.97 -0.50 3.55
C TRP A 24 17.57 0.77 2.97
N THR A 25 16.75 1.78 2.72
CA THR A 25 17.27 3.15 2.61
C THR A 25 18.18 3.36 3.82
N ARG A 26 19.36 3.94 3.60
CA ARG A 26 20.46 4.13 4.59
C ARG A 26 20.06 4.86 5.89
N HIS A 27 18.78 5.10 6.13
CA HIS A 27 18.15 5.79 7.25
C HIS A 27 17.15 4.95 8.08
N GLY A 28 16.89 3.68 7.76
CA GLY A 28 16.07 2.81 8.61
C GLY A 28 14.58 3.19 8.73
N SER A 29 14.03 3.91 7.75
CA SER A 29 12.60 4.22 7.68
C SER A 29 12.00 3.68 6.38
N PHE A 30 10.92 2.91 6.52
CA PHE A 30 10.15 2.28 5.44
C PHE A 30 9.38 3.31 4.58
N VAL A 31 9.25 4.54 5.08
CA VAL A 31 8.46 5.61 4.48
C VAL A 31 9.37 6.78 4.18
N ASN A 32 9.18 7.43 3.02
CA ASN A 32 9.89 8.67 2.74
C ASN A 32 9.42 9.73 3.76
N LYS A 33 10.18 9.88 4.83
CA LYS A 33 9.82 10.77 5.94
C LYS A 33 9.82 12.20 5.39
N PRO A 34 8.72 12.97 5.58
CA PRO A 34 8.69 14.35 5.13
C PRO A 34 9.85 15.12 5.76
N THR A 35 10.52 15.98 4.98
CA THR A 35 11.65 16.81 5.43
C THR A 35 11.31 17.68 6.64
N ARG A 36 10.02 17.97 6.85
CA ARG A 36 9.50 18.77 7.97
C ARG A 36 9.08 17.95 9.21
N GLY A 37 9.24 16.62 9.17
CA GLY A 37 8.72 15.72 10.20
C GLY A 37 7.25 15.33 9.96
N TRP A 38 6.70 14.51 10.86
CA TRP A 38 5.33 14.02 10.74
C TRP A 38 4.30 15.12 10.98
N LEU A 39 3.18 15.05 10.25
CA LEU A 39 2.08 16.03 10.37
C LEU A 39 1.36 15.98 11.72
N HIS A 40 1.25 14.79 12.33
CA HIS A 40 0.48 14.57 13.56
C HIS A 40 1.38 14.06 14.69
N PRO A 41 1.06 14.38 15.96
CA PRO A 41 1.74 13.78 17.10
C PRO A 41 1.47 12.28 17.16
N ASN A 42 2.47 11.50 17.57
CA ASN A 42 2.39 10.03 17.60
C ASN A 42 1.23 9.53 18.48
N ASP A 43 0.97 10.17 19.62
CA ASP A 43 -0.13 9.82 20.54
C ASP A 43 -1.51 9.90 19.88
N LYS A 44 -1.71 10.84 18.96
CA LYS A 44 -2.97 10.96 18.23
C LYS A 44 -3.16 9.82 17.24
N VAL A 45 -2.10 9.44 16.52
CA VAL A 45 -2.12 8.31 15.56
C VAL A 45 -2.22 6.96 16.28
N MET A 46 -1.64 6.85 17.48
CA MET A 46 -1.68 5.64 18.32
C MET A 46 -2.98 5.48 19.12
N GLY A 47 -3.63 6.59 19.48
CA GLY A 47 -4.87 6.61 20.25
C GLY A 47 -6.11 6.65 19.34
N PRO A 48 -6.81 7.80 19.27
CA PRO A 48 -8.08 7.92 18.54
C PRO A 48 -7.94 7.81 17.01
N GLY A 49 -6.73 8.01 16.47
CA GLY A 49 -6.48 8.11 15.04
C GLY A 49 -6.73 9.51 14.49
N VAL A 50 -6.42 9.69 13.21
CA VAL A 50 -6.65 10.94 12.47
C VAL A 50 -7.70 10.71 11.41
N SER A 51 -8.76 11.50 11.45
CA SER A 51 -9.89 11.38 10.52
C SER A 51 -9.79 12.38 9.37
N TYR A 52 -10.07 11.90 8.17
CA TYR A 52 -10.07 12.67 6.92
C TYR A 52 -11.38 12.45 6.17
N LEU A 53 -12.01 13.51 5.68
CA LEU A 53 -13.14 13.39 4.77
C LEU A 53 -12.62 13.17 3.35
N VAL A 54 -12.93 12.01 2.80
CA VAL A 54 -12.52 11.59 1.45
C VAL A 54 -13.71 10.92 0.76
N ARG A 55 -13.68 10.78 -0.55
CA ARG A 55 -14.70 10.06 -1.32
C ARG A 55 -14.17 8.69 -1.71
N TYR A 56 -14.88 7.64 -1.35
CA TYR A 56 -14.54 6.28 -1.78
C TYR A 56 -14.87 6.11 -3.25
N MET A 57 -13.87 5.82 -4.08
CA MET A 57 -14.06 5.64 -5.52
C MET A 57 -14.34 4.19 -5.88
N GLY A 58 -13.91 3.24 -5.08
CA GLY A 58 -14.08 1.82 -5.36
C GLY A 58 -12.80 1.05 -5.07
N CYS A 59 -12.81 -0.23 -5.40
CA CYS A 59 -11.61 -1.03 -5.36
C CYS A 59 -11.46 -1.91 -6.60
N VAL A 60 -10.21 -2.26 -6.90
CA VAL A 60 -9.84 -3.19 -7.96
C VAL A 60 -9.10 -4.35 -7.32
N GLU A 61 -9.57 -5.56 -7.56
CA GLU A 61 -8.91 -6.77 -7.09
C GLU A 61 -7.48 -6.84 -7.62
N VAL A 62 -6.53 -7.27 -6.78
CA VAL A 62 -5.13 -7.46 -7.17
C VAL A 62 -4.77 -8.93 -6.97
N LEU A 63 -4.56 -9.63 -8.09
CA LEU A 63 -4.28 -11.07 -8.13
C LEU A 63 -2.86 -11.39 -7.68
N GLN A 64 -1.90 -10.49 -7.94
CA GLN A 64 -0.50 -10.68 -7.56
C GLN A 64 -0.12 -9.92 -6.29
N SER A 65 0.93 -10.39 -5.62
CA SER A 65 1.42 -9.72 -4.43
C SER A 65 2.22 -8.48 -4.77
N MET A 66 1.80 -7.30 -4.28
CA MET A 66 2.56 -6.05 -4.43
C MET A 66 4.03 -6.19 -4.01
N ARG A 67 4.34 -7.04 -3.01
CA ARG A 67 5.72 -7.32 -2.57
C ARG A 67 6.58 -8.02 -3.64
N ALA A 68 5.95 -8.80 -4.53
CA ALA A 68 6.63 -9.53 -5.60
C ALA A 68 6.78 -8.69 -6.88
N LEU A 69 6.19 -7.49 -6.92
CA LEU A 69 6.26 -6.59 -8.07
C LEU A 69 7.33 -5.52 -7.82
N ASP A 70 8.04 -5.13 -8.88
CA ASP A 70 8.98 -4.00 -8.84
C ASP A 70 8.27 -2.66 -8.68
N PHE A 71 9.01 -1.64 -8.22
CA PHE A 71 8.48 -0.29 -8.01
C PHE A 71 7.80 0.30 -9.26
N ASN A 72 8.40 0.09 -10.44
CA ASN A 72 7.82 0.54 -11.71
C ASN A 72 6.46 -0.12 -11.98
N THR A 73 6.36 -1.43 -11.76
CA THR A 73 5.12 -2.19 -11.92
C THR A 73 4.07 -1.76 -10.90
N ARG A 74 4.43 -1.54 -9.64
CA ARG A 74 3.51 -1.02 -8.60
C ARG A 74 2.93 0.33 -9.00
N THR A 75 3.76 1.21 -9.56
CA THR A 75 3.32 2.54 -10.03
C THR A 75 2.35 2.40 -11.20
N GLN A 76 2.61 1.51 -12.16
CA GLN A 76 1.71 1.23 -13.28
C GLN A 76 0.38 0.63 -12.82
N VAL A 77 0.41 -0.38 -11.95
CA VAL A 77 -0.78 -1.02 -11.36
C VAL A 77 -1.67 0.01 -10.66
N THR A 78 -1.06 0.90 -9.89
CA THR A 78 -1.79 1.95 -9.15
C THR A 78 -2.44 2.94 -10.12
N ARG A 79 -1.70 3.40 -11.14
CA ARG A 79 -2.23 4.32 -12.17
C ARG A 79 -3.37 3.70 -12.97
N GLU A 80 -3.22 2.44 -13.37
CA GLU A 80 -4.24 1.71 -14.12
C GLU A 80 -5.49 1.49 -13.27
N ALA A 81 -5.34 1.09 -12.00
CA ALA A 81 -6.47 0.91 -11.10
C ALA A 81 -7.26 2.21 -10.90
N ILE A 82 -6.56 3.34 -10.71
CA ILE A 82 -7.20 4.67 -10.62
C ILE A 82 -7.95 4.99 -11.92
N SER A 83 -7.31 4.77 -13.09
CA SER A 83 -7.95 5.02 -14.38
C SER A 83 -9.23 4.21 -14.58
N LEU A 84 -9.19 2.91 -14.28
CA LEU A 84 -10.34 2.00 -14.40
C LEU A 84 -11.53 2.44 -13.54
N VAL A 85 -11.26 2.88 -12.31
CA VAL A 85 -12.32 3.34 -11.41
C VAL A 85 -12.84 4.71 -11.82
N CYS A 86 -11.97 5.64 -12.21
CA CYS A 86 -12.40 6.96 -12.68
C CYS A 86 -13.27 6.91 -13.94
N GLU A 87 -13.04 5.95 -14.84
CA GLU A 87 -13.92 5.72 -16.00
C GLU A 87 -15.27 5.13 -15.60
N ALA A 88 -15.31 4.34 -14.52
CA ALA A 88 -16.50 3.62 -14.12
C ALA A 88 -17.40 4.38 -13.13
N VAL A 89 -16.88 5.43 -12.45
CA VAL A 89 -17.64 6.24 -11.50
C VAL A 89 -18.17 7.51 -12.17
N PRO A 90 -19.50 7.65 -12.33
CA PRO A 90 -20.09 8.87 -12.86
C PRO A 90 -19.86 10.05 -11.90
N GLY A 91 -19.30 11.14 -12.42
CA GLY A 91 -18.99 12.35 -11.63
C GLY A 91 -17.57 12.41 -11.05
N ALA A 92 -16.77 11.35 -11.17
CA ALA A 92 -15.35 11.41 -10.84
C ALA A 92 -14.62 12.34 -11.84
N LYS A 93 -13.88 13.34 -11.32
CA LYS A 93 -13.10 14.27 -12.16
C LYS A 93 -11.81 13.60 -12.67
N GLY A 94 -12.01 12.66 -13.59
CA GLY A 94 -11.01 12.07 -14.49
C GLY A 94 -11.56 11.77 -15.88
N ALA A 95 -12.89 11.83 -16.07
CA ALA A 95 -13.60 11.38 -17.26
C ALA A 95 -13.57 12.35 -18.48
N THR A 96 -13.03 13.57 -18.37
CA THR A 96 -13.04 14.52 -19.50
C THR A 96 -11.79 14.48 -20.38
N ARG A 97 -10.71 13.77 -20.01
CA ARG A 97 -9.65 13.48 -20.98
C ARG A 97 -9.97 12.16 -21.65
N ARG A 98 -10.72 12.23 -22.77
CA ARG A 98 -10.76 11.16 -23.79
C ARG A 98 -9.33 10.76 -24.14
N ARG A 99 -8.76 9.82 -23.41
CA ARG A 99 -7.44 9.26 -23.70
C ARG A 99 -7.65 7.80 -24.04
N LYS A 100 -7.11 7.42 -25.19
CA LYS A 100 -7.11 6.05 -25.74
C LYS A 100 -6.95 5.02 -24.62
N PRO A 101 -7.76 3.94 -24.59
CA PRO A 101 -7.50 2.80 -23.73
C PRO A 101 -6.16 2.18 -24.12
N CYS A 102 -5.13 2.53 -23.37
CA CYS A 102 -3.82 1.91 -23.36
C CYS A 102 -3.61 1.46 -21.91
N SER A 103 -3.54 0.18 -21.57
CA SER A 103 -3.24 -0.98 -22.40
C SER A 103 -3.60 -2.26 -21.64
N ARG A 104 -3.61 -3.39 -22.34
CA ARG A 104 -3.96 -4.72 -21.83
C ARG A 104 -2.91 -5.47 -20.94
N PRO A 105 -1.73 -4.95 -20.53
CA PRO A 105 -0.70 -5.83 -19.95
C PRO A 105 -0.89 -6.16 -18.47
N LEU A 106 -1.87 -5.57 -17.78
CA LEU A 106 -2.06 -5.76 -16.34
C LEU A 106 -3.28 -6.61 -15.98
N SER A 107 -3.98 -7.23 -16.93
CA SER A 107 -5.10 -8.13 -16.62
C SER A 107 -4.68 -9.41 -15.88
N SER A 108 -3.38 -9.74 -15.89
CA SER A 108 -2.78 -10.80 -15.06
C SER A 108 -2.56 -10.37 -13.61
N ILE A 109 -2.58 -9.06 -13.33
CA ILE A 109 -2.27 -8.44 -12.03
C ILE A 109 -3.52 -7.85 -11.38
N LEU A 110 -4.32 -7.13 -12.17
CA LEU A 110 -5.59 -6.51 -11.79
C LEU A 110 -6.75 -7.43 -12.20
N GLY A 111 -7.60 -7.75 -11.24
CA GLY A 111 -8.80 -8.56 -11.40
C GLY A 111 -10.04 -7.70 -11.59
N ARG A 112 -11.14 -8.10 -10.94
CA ARG A 112 -12.42 -7.39 -11.07
C ARG A 112 -12.45 -6.10 -10.27
N SER A 113 -13.06 -5.06 -10.85
CA SER A 113 -13.40 -3.83 -10.12
C SER A 113 -14.71 -4.02 -9.35
N ASN A 114 -14.75 -3.49 -8.13
CA ASN A 114 -15.93 -3.47 -7.27
C ASN A 114 -16.28 -2.01 -6.93
N LEU A 115 -17.44 -1.59 -7.43
CA LEU A 115 -17.93 -0.21 -7.37
C LEU A 115 -19.18 -0.07 -6.48
N LYS A 116 -19.49 -1.07 -5.64
CA LYS A 116 -20.73 -1.11 -4.82
C LYS A 116 -20.97 0.13 -3.95
N PHE A 117 -19.90 0.82 -3.56
CA PHE A 117 -19.94 2.05 -2.74
C PHE A 117 -19.19 3.21 -3.41
N ALA A 118 -18.97 3.10 -4.72
CA ALA A 118 -18.23 4.10 -5.46
C ALA A 118 -18.94 5.45 -5.48
N GLY A 119 -18.17 6.53 -5.37
CA GLY A 119 -18.68 7.89 -5.30
C GLY A 119 -19.19 8.30 -3.91
N MET A 120 -19.18 7.41 -2.92
CA MET A 120 -19.70 7.71 -1.59
C MET A 120 -18.70 8.53 -0.77
N PRO A 121 -19.11 9.66 -0.18
CA PRO A 121 -18.29 10.35 0.79
C PRO A 121 -18.14 9.51 2.08
N ILE A 122 -16.91 9.44 2.59
CA ILE A 122 -16.55 8.68 3.77
C ILE A 122 -15.59 9.47 4.65
N THR A 123 -15.60 9.18 5.94
CA THR A 123 -14.57 9.57 6.88
C THR A 123 -13.58 8.42 7.02
N LEU A 124 -12.36 8.61 6.52
CA LEU A 124 -11.23 7.70 6.71
C LEU A 124 -10.52 8.06 8.03
N THR A 125 -10.54 7.17 9.00
CA THR A 125 -9.77 7.30 10.25
C THR A 125 -8.54 6.40 10.21
N VAL A 126 -7.36 7.02 10.27
CA VAL A 126 -6.06 6.36 10.23
C VAL A 126 -5.53 6.20 11.66
N SER A 127 -5.35 4.96 12.11
CA SER A 127 -4.69 4.64 13.39
C SER A 127 -3.57 3.62 13.20
N THR A 128 -2.72 3.43 14.20
CA THR A 128 -1.67 2.40 14.16
C THR A 128 -2.21 0.96 14.11
N SER A 129 -3.46 0.75 14.52
CA SER A 129 -4.06 -0.57 14.63
C SER A 129 -4.97 -0.89 13.45
N SER A 130 -5.67 0.11 12.90
CA SER A 130 -6.66 -0.07 11.84
C SER A 130 -6.86 1.20 11.02
N LEU A 131 -7.30 1.00 9.77
CA LEU A 131 -7.91 2.02 8.94
C LEU A 131 -9.42 1.81 9.00
N ASN A 132 -10.15 2.80 9.50
CA ASN A 132 -11.61 2.73 9.62
C ASN A 132 -12.27 3.64 8.58
N LEU A 133 -13.26 3.12 7.87
CA LEU A 133 -13.99 3.84 6.83
C LEU A 133 -15.46 3.93 7.25
N MET A 134 -15.95 5.14 7.52
CA MET A 134 -17.35 5.38 7.90
C MET A 134 -18.02 6.25 6.84
N ALA A 135 -19.31 6.01 6.53
CA ALA A 135 -20.06 6.88 5.63
C ALA A 135 -20.16 8.30 6.21
N ALA A 136 -20.01 9.32 5.37
CA ALA A 136 -20.13 10.72 5.74
C ALA A 136 -20.70 11.53 4.58
N ASP A 137 -21.07 12.78 4.82
CA ASP A 137 -21.52 13.70 3.78
C ASP A 137 -20.38 14.65 3.41
N CYS A 138 -19.93 14.65 2.15
CA CYS A 138 -18.92 15.58 1.66
C CYS A 138 -19.28 16.11 0.26
N LYS A 139 -19.23 17.44 0.11
CA LYS A 139 -19.41 18.18 -1.15
C LYS A 139 -18.14 19.00 -1.43
N GLN A 140 -17.10 18.37 -1.96
CA GLN A 140 -15.92 19.10 -2.47
C GLN A 140 -15.66 18.78 -3.93
N ASP A 141 -15.18 19.81 -4.64
CA ASP A 141 -15.12 19.91 -6.11
C ASP A 141 -13.68 19.83 -6.66
N THR A 142 -12.66 19.75 -5.79
CA THR A 142 -11.25 19.51 -6.15
C THR A 142 -10.82 18.12 -5.69
N ALA A 143 -10.05 17.40 -6.51
CA ALA A 143 -9.84 15.97 -6.35
C ALA A 143 -8.39 15.54 -6.68
N GLU A 144 -7.72 14.95 -5.70
CA GLU A 144 -6.50 14.16 -5.83
C GLU A 144 -6.80 12.69 -5.52
N TYR A 145 -6.13 11.74 -6.19
CA TYR A 145 -6.39 10.31 -5.99
C TYR A 145 -5.30 9.65 -5.15
N VAL A 146 -5.71 8.93 -4.12
CA VAL A 146 -4.86 8.08 -3.28
C VAL A 146 -5.32 6.65 -3.43
N ALA A 147 -4.37 5.74 -3.65
CA ALA A 147 -4.63 4.31 -3.69
C ALA A 147 -3.84 3.58 -2.60
N TYR A 148 -4.53 2.67 -1.90
CA TYR A 148 -3.91 1.80 -0.90
C TYR A 148 -4.31 0.34 -1.15
N VAL A 149 -3.37 -0.58 -0.99
CA VAL A 149 -3.64 -2.01 -1.18
C VAL A 149 -3.85 -2.65 0.19
N ALA A 150 -5.05 -3.19 0.39
CA ALA A 150 -5.45 -3.86 1.63
C ALA A 150 -5.92 -5.29 1.36
N LYS A 151 -6.05 -6.04 2.45
CA LYS A 151 -6.68 -7.37 2.45
C LYS A 151 -7.92 -7.30 3.31
N ASP A 152 -9.07 -7.53 2.71
CA ASP A 152 -10.35 -7.64 3.40
C ASP A 152 -10.93 -9.04 3.21
N PRO A 153 -11.71 -9.55 4.18
CA PRO A 153 -12.39 -10.85 4.02
C PRO A 153 -13.36 -10.85 2.82
N VAL A 154 -13.88 -9.67 2.44
CA VAL A 154 -14.87 -9.51 1.36
C VAL A 154 -14.21 -9.38 -0.02
N ASN A 155 -13.19 -8.53 -0.15
CA ASN A 155 -12.56 -8.22 -1.45
C ASN A 155 -11.22 -8.93 -1.66
N GLN A 156 -10.84 -9.85 -0.75
CA GLN A 156 -9.51 -10.43 -0.70
C GLN A 156 -8.44 -9.34 -0.77
N ARG A 157 -7.39 -9.52 -1.58
CA ARG A 157 -6.40 -8.48 -1.82
C ARG A 157 -6.95 -7.51 -2.87
N ALA A 158 -7.19 -6.26 -2.48
CA ALA A 158 -7.69 -5.24 -3.39
C ALA A 158 -6.96 -3.91 -3.23
N CYS A 159 -6.85 -3.18 -4.33
CA CYS A 159 -6.40 -1.80 -4.39
C CYS A 159 -7.64 -0.90 -4.23
N HIS A 160 -7.73 -0.20 -3.12
CA HIS A 160 -8.81 0.73 -2.81
C HIS A 160 -8.39 2.13 -3.22
N ILE A 161 -9.29 2.83 -3.89
CA ILE A 161 -9.05 4.17 -4.43
C ILE A 161 -9.93 5.16 -3.68
N LEU A 162 -9.30 6.22 -3.20
CA LEU A 162 -9.89 7.32 -2.47
C LEU A 162 -9.63 8.60 -3.23
N GLU A 163 -10.68 9.39 -3.41
CA GLU A 163 -10.60 10.75 -3.89
C GLU A 163 -10.53 11.68 -2.68
N CYS A 164 -9.44 12.43 -2.57
CA CYS A 164 -9.19 13.39 -1.51
C CYS A 164 -9.34 14.82 -2.07
N PRO A 165 -9.85 15.77 -1.26
CA PRO A 165 -9.74 17.18 -1.60
C PRO A 165 -8.28 17.63 -1.78
N GLU A 166 -8.08 18.67 -2.57
CA GLU A 166 -6.74 19.22 -2.85
C GLU A 166 -5.96 19.53 -1.55
N GLY A 167 -4.73 19.02 -1.46
CA GLY A 167 -3.84 19.16 -0.31
C GLY A 167 -3.98 18.03 0.72
N LEU A 168 -5.10 17.29 0.74
CA LEU A 168 -5.31 16.21 1.72
C LEU A 168 -4.66 14.89 1.29
N ALA A 169 -4.42 14.66 0.00
CA ALA A 169 -3.85 13.40 -0.46
C ALA A 169 -2.47 13.11 0.16
N GLN A 170 -1.59 14.12 0.19
CA GLN A 170 -0.27 14.00 0.81
C GLN A 170 -0.37 13.78 2.32
N ASP A 171 -1.31 14.45 2.99
CA ASP A 171 -1.53 14.32 4.43
C ASP A 171 -2.00 12.91 4.79
N VAL A 172 -2.94 12.35 4.01
CA VAL A 172 -3.42 10.98 4.18
C VAL A 172 -2.27 9.99 3.97
N ILE A 173 -1.50 10.10 2.89
CA ILE A 173 -0.36 9.23 2.59
C ILE A 173 0.68 9.28 3.72
N SER A 174 1.03 10.49 4.17
CA SER A 174 2.00 10.70 5.23
C SER A 174 1.52 10.12 6.57
N THR A 175 0.25 10.31 6.90
CA THR A 175 -0.35 9.79 8.15
C THR A 175 -0.41 8.27 8.15
N ILE A 176 -0.80 7.66 7.03
CA ILE A 176 -0.74 6.20 6.86
C ILE A 176 0.70 5.71 7.04
N GLY A 177 1.66 6.37 6.40
CA GLY A 177 3.08 6.05 6.56
C GLY A 177 3.56 6.14 8.00
N GLN A 178 3.18 7.19 8.72
CA GLN A 178 3.48 7.36 10.15
C GLN A 178 2.89 6.22 10.99
N ALA A 179 1.61 5.89 10.76
CA ALA A 179 0.93 4.82 11.47
C ALA A 179 1.62 3.47 11.26
N PHE A 180 2.03 3.17 10.02
CA PHE A 180 2.81 1.98 9.70
C PHE A 180 4.18 1.98 10.38
N GLU A 181 4.92 3.10 10.40
CA GLU A 181 6.22 3.19 11.05
C GLU A 181 6.09 2.99 12.57
N LEU A 182 5.09 3.59 13.21
CA LEU A 182 4.85 3.41 14.65
C LEU A 182 4.46 1.97 14.98
N ARG A 183 3.59 1.37 14.17
CA ARG A 183 3.19 -0.03 14.35
C ARG A 183 4.37 -0.99 14.14
N PHE A 184 5.25 -0.70 13.18
CA PHE A 184 6.46 -1.47 12.94
C PHE A 184 7.45 -1.36 14.12
N LYS A 185 7.67 -0.15 14.66
CA LYS A 185 8.48 0.04 15.87
C LYS A 185 7.92 -0.71 17.08
N GLN A 186 6.59 -0.74 17.24
CA GLN A 186 5.94 -1.57 18.26
C GLN A 186 6.19 -3.05 18.03
N TYR A 187 6.07 -3.53 16.79
CA TYR A 187 6.32 -4.93 16.42
C TYR A 187 7.77 -5.36 16.74
N LEU A 188 8.75 -4.49 16.48
CA LEU A 188 10.15 -4.77 16.83
C LEU A 188 10.41 -4.75 18.35
N ARG A 189 9.73 -3.86 19.09
CA ARG A 189 9.88 -3.76 20.55
C ARG A 189 9.20 -4.90 21.29
N ASN A 190 8.01 -5.29 20.84
CA ASN A 190 7.21 -6.37 21.40
C ASN A 190 6.71 -7.23 20.23
N PRO A 191 7.49 -8.23 19.77
CA PRO A 191 6.99 -9.15 18.77
C PRO A 191 5.74 -9.84 19.34
N PRO A 192 4.61 -9.86 18.61
CA PRO A 192 3.45 -10.60 19.06
C PRO A 192 3.90 -12.05 19.28
N LYS A 193 3.65 -12.58 20.49
CA LYS A 193 3.86 -14.00 20.75
C LYS A 193 3.14 -14.75 19.64
N LEU A 194 3.87 -15.59 18.90
CA LEU A 194 3.31 -16.51 17.92
C LEU A 194 2.06 -17.12 18.55
N VAL A 195 0.89 -16.79 17.99
CA VAL A 195 -0.33 -17.50 18.36
C VAL A 195 -0.11 -18.91 17.84
N THR A 196 0.36 -19.79 18.71
CA THR A 196 0.39 -21.22 18.43
C THR A 196 -1.04 -21.63 18.12
N PRO A 197 -1.32 -22.22 16.95
CA PRO A 197 -2.61 -22.80 16.68
C PRO A 197 -2.75 -24.03 17.57
N HIS A 198 -3.24 -23.83 18.80
CA HIS A 198 -3.70 -24.91 19.65
C HIS A 198 -5.02 -24.46 20.29
N ASP A 199 -6.10 -24.96 19.70
CA ASP A 199 -7.18 -25.73 20.33
C ASP A 199 -8.51 -25.45 19.62
N ARG A 200 -8.76 -26.25 18.59
CA ARG A 200 -10.09 -26.53 18.03
C ARG A 200 -10.17 -28.01 17.74
#